data_AF-A0A174W6X8-F1
#
_entry.id   AF-A0A174W6X8-F1
#
_cell.length_a   1.000
_cell.length_b   1.000
_cell.length_c   1.000
_cell.angle_alpha   90.00
_cell.angle_beta   90.00
_cell.angle_gamma   90.00
#
_symmetry.space_group_name_H-M   'P 1'
#
loop_
_entity.id
_entity.type
_entity.pdbx_description
1 polymer ?
#
loop_
_entity_poly.entity_id
_entity_poly.type
_entity_poly.pdbx_seq_one_letter_code
_entity_poly.pdbx_strand_id
1 'polypeptide(L)'
;MTPPAEITENIYAMDAAARKAHGIESLPGSLEEALRALEADQLILDTLGEHVAANYLTGKWREWDEYRTRVSSWEREKYIINY
;
A
#
# COMPACT_ATOMS: atom_id res chain seq x y z
N MET A 1 -1.23 -3.80 -24.53
CA MET A 1 -0.03 -3.70 -23.67
C MET A 1 0.66 -5.05 -23.70
N THR A 2 1.99 -5.08 -23.81
CA THR A 2 2.79 -6.33 -23.78
C THR A 2 3.31 -6.52 -22.35
N PRO A 3 3.11 -7.68 -21.71
CA PRO A 3 3.63 -7.91 -20.36
C PRO A 3 5.16 -7.87 -20.35
N PRO A 4 5.79 -7.50 -19.22
CA PRO A 4 7.25 -7.56 -19.07
C PRO A 4 7.75 -9.01 -19.11
N ALA A 5 9.07 -9.17 -19.25
CA ALA A 5 9.71 -10.47 -19.19
C ALA A 5 9.48 -11.15 -17.83
N GLU A 6 9.42 -12.48 -17.84
CA GLU A 6 9.30 -13.27 -16.61
C GLU A 6 10.55 -13.15 -15.73
N ILE A 7 10.35 -13.24 -14.42
CA ILE A 7 11.42 -13.31 -13.42
C ILE A 7 11.37 -14.71 -12.81
N THR A 8 12.40 -15.52 -13.08
CA THR A 8 12.49 -16.92 -12.62
C THR A 8 13.19 -17.07 -11.27
N GLU A 9 13.85 -16.01 -10.80
CA GLU A 9 14.56 -15.95 -9.53
C GLU A 9 13.62 -15.70 -8.34
N ASN A 10 14.06 -16.05 -7.13
CA ASN A 10 13.28 -15.82 -5.92
C ASN A 10 13.29 -14.33 -5.52
N ILE A 11 12.20 -13.62 -5.84
CA ILE A 11 12.01 -12.20 -5.52
C ILE A 11 12.11 -11.85 -4.03
N TYR A 12 11.85 -12.80 -3.13
CA TYR A 12 11.95 -12.60 -1.68
C TYR A 12 13.40 -12.62 -1.18
N ALA A 13 14.30 -13.24 -1.94
CA ALA A 13 15.73 -13.27 -1.63
C ALA A 13 16.48 -12.06 -2.22
N MET A 14 15.86 -11.32 -3.14
CA MET A 14 16.45 -10.12 -3.73
C MET A 14 16.42 -8.96 -2.74
N ASP A 15 17.50 -8.17 -2.74
CA ASP A 15 17.49 -6.86 -2.09
C ASP A 15 16.74 -5.81 -2.93
N ALA A 16 16.59 -4.60 -2.40
CA ALA A 16 15.88 -3.53 -3.08
C ALA A 16 16.56 -3.06 -4.38
N ALA A 17 17.89 -3.14 -4.47
CA ALA A 17 18.65 -2.72 -5.65
C ALA A 17 18.48 -3.72 -6.80
N ALA A 18 18.56 -5.02 -6.49
CA ALA A 18 18.31 -6.10 -7.42
C ALA A 18 16.87 -6.03 -7.97
N ARG A 19 15.85 -5.92 -7.10
CA ARG A 19 14.45 -5.78 -7.55
C ARG A 19 14.28 -4.60 -8.52
N LYS A 20 14.86 -3.44 -8.21
CA LYS A 20 14.82 -2.26 -9.07
C LYS A 20 15.52 -2.49 -10.41
N ALA A 21 16.66 -3.19 -10.43
CA ALA A 21 17.37 -3.54 -11.66
C ALA A 21 16.54 -4.46 -12.59
N HIS A 22 15.70 -5.31 -12.01
CA HIS A 22 14.73 -6.14 -12.75
C HIS A 22 13.41 -5.43 -13.07
N GLY A 23 13.27 -4.13 -12.75
CA GLY A 23 12.02 -3.38 -12.95
C GLY A 23 10.86 -3.86 -12.08
N ILE A 24 11.16 -4.51 -10.96
CA ILE A 24 10.16 -5.02 -10.02
C ILE A 24 9.83 -3.90 -9.03
N GLU A 25 8.69 -3.26 -9.25
CA GLU A 25 8.12 -2.30 -8.32
C GLU A 25 7.39 -3.03 -7.18
N SER A 26 7.48 -2.49 -5.96
CA SER A 26 6.73 -3.01 -4.83
C SER A 26 5.32 -2.43 -4.85
N LEU A 27 4.35 -3.27 -4.48
CA LEU A 27 3.01 -2.79 -4.18
C LEU A 27 3.05 -1.84 -2.97
N PRO A 28 2.02 -0.98 -2.82
CA PRO A 28 1.84 -0.16 -1.63
C PRO A 28 2.02 -0.96 -0.33
N GLY A 29 2.86 -0.46 0.57
CA GLY A 29 3.18 -1.09 1.85
C GLY A 29 2.17 -0.81 2.96
N SER A 30 1.23 0.11 2.71
CA SER A 30 0.20 0.51 3.66
C SER A 30 -1.12 0.83 2.97
N LEU A 31 -2.21 0.90 3.75
CA LEU A 31 -3.50 1.36 3.25
C LEU A 31 -3.40 2.80 2.72
N GLU A 32 -2.66 3.69 3.38
CA GLU A 32 -2.46 5.06 2.89
C GLU A 32 -1.88 5.10 1.49
N GLU A 33 -0.79 4.37 1.27
CA GLU A 33 -0.12 4.32 -0.04
C GLU A 33 -1.04 3.75 -1.11
N ALA A 34 -1.86 2.74 -0.77
CA ALA A 34 -2.81 2.13 -1.68
C ALA A 34 -3.95 3.09 -2.05
N LEU A 35 -4.46 3.87 -1.09
CA LEU A 35 -5.50 4.87 -1.35
C LEU A 35 -4.97 6.00 -2.23
N ARG A 36 -3.75 6.47 -1.99
CA ARG A 36 -3.12 7.49 -2.86
C ARG A 36 -2.89 6.95 -4.28
N ALA A 37 -2.48 5.69 -4.42
CA ALA A 37 -2.32 5.05 -5.73
C ALA A 37 -3.67 4.92 -6.46
N LEU A 38 -4.74 4.57 -5.74
CA LEU A 38 -6.09 4.51 -6.29
C LEU A 38 -6.59 5.90 -6.74
N GLU A 39 -6.38 6.94 -5.93
CA GLU A 39 -6.75 8.33 -6.27
C GLU A 39 -6.02 8.86 -7.50
N ALA A 40 -4.84 8.32 -7.82
CA ALA A 40 -4.06 8.70 -9.00
C ALA A 40 -4.44 7.94 -10.28
N ASP A 41 -5.23 6.85 -10.19
CA ASP A 41 -5.59 6.00 -11.33
C ASP A 41 -7.00 6.31 -11.86
N GLN A 42 -7.07 7.17 -12.87
CA GLN A 42 -8.34 7.58 -13.48
C GLN A 42 -9.11 6.41 -14.09
N LEU A 43 -8.43 5.40 -14.65
CA LEU A 43 -9.12 4.25 -15.26
C LEU A 43 -9.88 3.47 -14.18
N ILE A 44 -9.26 3.25 -13.02
CA ILE A 44 -9.92 2.56 -11.92
C ILE A 44 -11.08 3.40 -11.37
N LEU A 45 -10.86 4.70 -11.16
CA LEU A 45 -11.90 5.62 -10.67
C LEU A 45 -13.12 5.65 -11.59
N ASP A 46 -12.90 5.74 -12.90
CA ASP A 46 -13.96 5.75 -13.91
C ASP A 46 -14.70 4.42 -13.96
N THR A 47 -13.97 3.30 -13.82
CA THR A 47 -14.55 1.95 -13.84
C THR A 47 -15.44 1.70 -12.62
N LEU A 48 -15.05 2.19 -11.44
CA LEU A 48 -15.85 2.11 -10.22
C LEU A 48 -17.06 3.07 -10.27
N GLY A 49 -16.89 4.20 -10.95
CA GLY A 49 -17.86 5.30 -10.99
C GLY A 49 -17.78 6.18 -9.74
N GLU A 50 -18.13 7.45 -9.93
CA GLU A 50 -17.97 8.53 -8.95
C GLU A 50 -18.57 8.18 -7.58
N HIS A 51 -19.81 7.71 -7.54
CA HIS A 51 -20.50 7.43 -6.28
C HIS A 51 -19.83 6.31 -5.46
N VAL A 52 -19.33 5.26 -6.12
CA VAL A 52 -18.67 4.13 -5.44
C VAL A 52 -17.27 4.54 -4.99
N ALA A 53 -16.50 5.15 -5.89
CA ALA A 53 -15.13 5.58 -5.60
C ALA A 53 -15.09 6.57 -4.43
N ALA A 54 -15.96 7.60 -4.43
CA ALA A 54 -15.99 8.61 -3.39
C ALA A 54 -16.34 8.03 -2.00
N ASN A 55 -17.35 7.16 -1.94
CA ASN A 55 -17.75 6.52 -0.68
C ASN A 55 -16.68 5.54 -0.17
N TYR A 56 -16.06 4.79 -1.08
CA TYR A 56 -14.97 3.87 -0.74
C TYR A 56 -13.77 4.62 -0.17
N LEU A 57 -13.28 5.64 -0.87
CA LEU A 57 -12.15 6.47 -0.42
C LEU A 57 -12.45 7.12 0.93
N THR A 58 -13.63 7.72 1.10
CA THR A 58 -14.05 8.33 2.36
C THR A 58 -14.03 7.33 3.52
N GLY A 59 -14.59 6.14 3.31
CA GLY A 59 -14.61 5.09 4.32
C GLY A 59 -13.20 4.61 4.68
N LYS A 60 -12.34 4.40 3.68
CA LYS A 60 -10.99 3.87 3.88
C LYS A 60 -10.01 4.89 4.45
N TRP A 61 -10.15 6.17 4.13
CA TRP A 61 -9.40 7.22 4.80
C TRP A 61 -9.74 7.32 6.29
N ARG A 62 -11.02 7.16 6.66
CA ARG A 62 -11.42 7.10 8.07
C ARG A 62 -10.85 5.88 8.79
N GLU A 63 -10.88 4.71 8.15
CA GLU A 63 -10.26 3.49 8.68
C GLU A 63 -8.75 3.67 8.91
N TRP A 64 -8.05 4.30 7.96
CA TRP A 64 -6.62 4.61 8.10
C TRP A 64 -6.35 5.58 9.26
N ASP A 65 -7.16 6.64 9.39
CA ASP A 65 -7.00 7.62 10.47
C ASP A 65 -7.23 7.00 11.86
N GLU A 66 -8.22 6.11 11.98
CA GLU A 66 -8.46 5.33 13.20
C GLU A 66 -7.26 4.43 13.54
N TYR A 67 -6.70 3.73 12.54
CA TYR A 67 -5.55 2.85 12.75
C TYR A 67 -4.31 3.62 13.22
N ARG A 68 -3.93 4.68 12.50
CA ARG A 68 -2.66 5.40 12.75
C ARG A 68 -2.65 6.18 14.07
N THR A 69 -3.83 6.50 14.61
CA THR A 69 -3.98 7.23 15.88
C THR A 69 -4.08 6.29 17.09
N ARG A 70 -4.15 4.98 16.85
CA ARG A 70 -4.26 3.97 17.90
C ARG A 70 -2.89 3.57 18.43
N VAL A 71 -2.70 3.68 19.75
CA VAL A 71 -1.54 3.09 20.44
C VAL A 71 -1.75 1.57 20.57
N SER A 72 -0.96 0.82 19.83
CA SER A 72 -0.99 -0.65 19.80
C SER A 72 -0.36 -1.26 21.06
N SER A 73 -0.69 -2.54 21.33
CA SER A 73 -0.05 -3.28 22.42
C SER A 73 1.45 -3.43 22.19
N TRP A 74 1.89 -3.63 20.95
CA TRP A 74 3.31 -3.72 20.59
C TRP A 74 4.08 -2.45 20.98
N GLU A 75 3.52 -1.26 20.71
CA GLU A 75 4.14 0.01 21.13
C GLU A 75 4.22 0.11 22.65
N ARG A 76 3.16 -0.25 23.36
CA ARG A 76 3.16 -0.24 24.84
C ARG A 76 4.23 -1.18 25.40
N GLU A 77 4.26 -2.42 24.94
CA GLU A 77 5.23 -3.42 25.38
C GLU A 77 6.67 -3.00 25.08
N LYS A 78 6.91 -2.39 23.91
CA LYS A 78 8.24 -1.98 23.48
C LYS A 78 8.74 -0.72 24.19
N TYR A 79 7.87 0.25 24.47
CA TYR A 79 8.30 1.57 24.94
C TYR A 79 7.96 1.85 26.42
N ILE A 80 6.92 1.28 27.02
CA ILE A 80 6.55 1.60 28.43
C ILE A 80 7.49 0.94 29.44
N ILE A 81 8.11 -0.20 29.12
CA ILE A 81 9.07 -0.86 30.03
C ILE A 81 10.47 -0.26 29.90
N ASN A 82 10.76 0.34 28.74
CA ASN A 82 12.09 0.85 28.38
C ASN A 82 12.28 2.36 28.63
N TYR A 83 11.25 3.03 29.15
CA TYR A 83 11.24 4.43 29.59
C TYR A 83 10.51 4.54 30.92
#